data_AF-A0A9D5VT85-F1
#
_entry.id   AF-A0A9D5VT85-F1
#
_cell.length_a   1.000
_cell.length_b   1.000
_cell.length_c   1.000
_cell.angle_alpha   90.00
_cell.angle_beta   90.00
_cell.angle_gamma   90.00
#
_symmetry.space_group_name_H-M   'P 1'
#
loop_
_entity.id
_entity.type
_entity.pdbx_description
1 polymer ?
#
loop_
_entity_poly.entity_id
_entity_poly.type
_entity_poly.pdbx_seq_one_letter_code
_entity_poly.pdbx_strand_id
1 'polypeptide(L)'
;MRFTAAHIELQLHATRALLKFLKDHRYDDPIIWLNCIENCLKHLEAGKVKKAYEDYRQVHLGKYGLNEWFTPVVYDHETEEYVSAVLAALCERWSSVMRYALIRQKPANKSKKQNKES
;
A
#
# COMPACT_ATOMS: atom_id res chain seq x y z
N MET A 1 -16.87 7.30 -5.97
CA MET A 1 -15.99 6.14 -5.66
C MET A 1 -16.79 5.23 -4.74
N ARG A 2 -17.23 4.04 -5.18
CA ARG A 2 -17.91 3.09 -4.27
C ARG A 2 -16.88 2.08 -3.78
N PHE A 3 -16.31 2.36 -2.60
CA PHE A 3 -15.53 1.38 -1.86
C PHE A 3 -16.50 0.46 -1.13
N THR A 4 -16.30 -0.85 -1.20
CA THR A 4 -17.07 -1.75 -0.34
C THR A 4 -16.35 -1.87 1.01
N ALA A 5 -17.10 -2.01 2.10
CA ALA A 5 -16.54 -2.18 3.45
C ALA A 5 -15.48 -3.29 3.51
N ALA A 6 -15.72 -4.40 2.79
CA ALA A 6 -14.75 -5.50 2.66
C ALA A 6 -13.39 -5.08 2.09
N HIS A 7 -13.32 -4.11 1.18
CA HIS A 7 -12.03 -3.63 0.67
C HIS A 7 -11.28 -2.79 1.70
N ILE A 8 -12.00 -1.98 2.48
CA ILE A 8 -11.39 -1.16 3.54
C ILE A 8 -10.82 -2.06 4.63
N GLU A 9 -11.54 -3.11 5.02
CA GLU A 9 -11.02 -4.10 5.98
C GLU A 9 -9.74 -4.77 5.48
N LEU A 10 -9.69 -5.21 4.21
CA LEU A 10 -8.47 -5.80 3.64
C LEU A 10 -7.30 -4.82 3.63
N GLN A 11 -7.55 -3.54 3.35
CA GLN A 11 -6.55 -2.48 3.39
C GLN A 11 -6.06 -2.22 4.82
N LEU A 12 -6.96 -2.17 5.79
CA LEU A 12 -6.63 -2.00 7.21
C LEU A 12 -5.75 -3.15 7.71
N HIS A 13 -6.14 -4.40 7.44
CA HIS A 13 -5.38 -5.56 7.87
C HIS A 13 -3.97 -5.58 7.27
N ALA A 14 -3.85 -5.37 5.96
CA ALA A 14 -2.54 -5.34 5.30
C ALA A 14 -1.67 -4.18 5.81
N THR A 15 -2.24 -2.99 5.99
CA THR A 15 -1.50 -1.81 6.48
C THR A 15 -1.03 -2.01 7.92
N ARG A 16 -1.88 -2.56 8.80
CA ARG A 16 -1.50 -2.87 10.20
C ARG A 16 -0.41 -3.92 10.28
N ALA A 17 -0.50 -4.99 9.47
CA ALA A 17 0.50 -6.04 9.46
C ALA A 17 1.88 -5.52 9.02
N LEU A 18 1.92 -4.77 7.90
CA LEU A 18 3.16 -4.13 7.43
C LEU A 18 3.72 -3.18 8.49
N LEU A 19 2.88 -2.29 9.03
CA LEU A 19 3.33 -1.32 10.03
C LEU A 19 3.87 -2.00 11.30
N LYS A 20 3.23 -3.07 11.77
CA LYS A 20 3.69 -3.84 12.92
C LYS A 20 5.04 -4.48 12.64
N PHE A 21 5.19 -5.15 11.49
CA PHE A 21 6.44 -5.77 11.08
C PHE A 21 7.60 -4.75 11.05
N LEU A 22 7.40 -3.59 10.41
CA LEU A 22 8.39 -2.53 10.35
C LEU A 22 8.80 -2.02 11.74
N LYS A 23 7.84 -1.85 12.66
CA LYS A 23 8.13 -1.42 14.03
C LYS A 23 8.88 -2.47 14.83
N ASP A 24 8.49 -3.73 14.70
CA ASP A 24 9.14 -4.84 15.40
C ASP A 24 10.60 -5.00 14.95
N HIS A 25 10.84 -4.84 13.65
CA HIS A 25 12.17 -4.95 13.05
C HIS A 25 12.94 -3.62 13.07
N ARG A 26 12.49 -2.63 13.87
CA ARG A 26 13.18 -1.35 14.12
C ARG A 26 13.51 -0.56 12.85
N TYR A 27 12.58 -0.53 11.90
CA TYR A 27 12.69 0.29 10.70
C TYR A 27 12.92 1.77 11.06
N ASP A 28 14.10 2.31 10.72
CA ASP A 28 14.57 3.65 11.13
C ASP A 28 14.94 4.58 9.96
N ASP A 29 15.01 4.08 8.71
CA ASP A 29 15.53 4.82 7.55
C ASP A 29 14.55 4.87 6.35
N PRO A 30 14.35 6.01 5.66
CA PRO A 30 14.06 7.31 6.24
C PRO A 30 12.62 7.33 6.77
N ILE A 31 12.42 8.03 7.91
CA ILE A 31 11.15 8.27 8.64
C ILE A 31 9.93 8.57 7.73
N ILE A 32 10.16 9.07 6.51
CA ILE A 32 9.15 9.41 5.53
C ILE A 32 8.21 8.24 5.23
N TRP A 33 8.72 7.04 4.88
CA TRP A 33 7.83 5.94 4.47
C TRP A 33 7.01 5.40 5.65
N LEU A 34 7.62 5.29 6.83
CA LEU A 34 6.90 4.87 8.03
C LEU A 34 5.76 5.84 8.35
N ASN A 35 6.02 7.15 8.31
CA ASN A 35 4.99 8.18 8.50
C ASN A 35 3.87 8.10 7.45
N CYS A 36 4.21 7.83 6.18
CA CYS A 36 3.22 7.63 5.13
C CYS A 36 2.35 6.40 5.41
N ILE A 37 2.92 5.27 5.87
CA ILE A 37 2.16 4.07 6.22
C ILE A 37 1.26 4.33 7.44
N GLU A 38 1.75 5.05 8.45
CA GLU A 38 0.95 5.45 9.62
C GLU A 38 -0.21 6.37 9.26
N ASN A 39 0.03 7.37 8.40
CA ASN A 39 -1.02 8.26 7.91
C ASN A 39 -2.02 7.52 7.03
N CYS A 40 -1.54 6.59 6.20
CA CYS A 40 -2.40 5.69 5.44
C CYS A 40 -3.35 4.92 6.37
N LEU A 41 -2.84 4.34 7.47
CA LEU A 41 -3.66 3.65 8.47
C LEU A 41 -4.71 4.58 9.09
N LYS A 42 -4.29 5.76 9.58
CA LYS A 42 -5.20 6.76 10.19
C LYS A 42 -6.32 7.17 9.21
N HIS A 43 -5.99 7.34 7.94
CA HIS A 43 -6.97 7.69 6.91
C HIS A 43 -7.92 6.53 6.58
N LEU A 44 -7.45 5.28 6.55
CA LEU A 44 -8.31 4.12 6.38
C LEU A 44 -9.30 3.97 7.55
N GLU A 45 -8.83 4.10 8.79
CA GLU A 45 -9.67 4.04 10.00
C GLU A 45 -10.74 5.14 10.03
N ALA A 46 -10.42 6.31 9.47
CA ALA A 46 -11.36 7.42 9.31
C ALA A 46 -12.26 7.32 8.06
N GLY A 47 -12.18 6.23 7.28
CA GLY A 47 -12.91 6.08 6.01
C GLY A 47 -12.46 7.03 4.90
N LYS A 48 -11.34 7.74 5.07
CA LYS A 48 -10.75 8.71 4.13
C LYS A 48 -9.89 8.01 3.07
N VAL A 49 -10.46 7.06 2.34
CA VAL A 49 -9.74 6.16 1.42
C VAL A 49 -8.92 6.90 0.36
N LYS A 50 -9.41 8.04 -0.15
CA LYS A 50 -8.63 8.85 -1.11
C LYS A 50 -7.32 9.36 -0.51
N LYS A 51 -7.36 9.87 0.72
CA LYS A 51 -6.16 10.36 1.43
C LYS A 51 -5.22 9.21 1.78
N ALA A 52 -5.77 8.07 2.21
CA ALA A 52 -4.97 6.86 2.43
C ALA A 52 -4.22 6.43 1.16
N TYR A 53 -4.88 6.51 0.00
CA TYR A 53 -4.23 6.22 -1.27
C TYR A 53 -3.16 7.26 -1.65
N GLU A 54 -3.37 8.54 -1.33
CA GLU A 54 -2.37 9.59 -1.52
C GLU A 54 -1.12 9.33 -0.67
N ASP A 55 -1.27 8.92 0.59
CA ASP A 55 -0.14 8.52 1.46
C ASP A 55 0.57 7.25 0.94
N TYR A 56 -0.20 6.24 0.53
CA TYR A 56 0.35 5.01 -0.06
C TYR A 56 1.26 5.32 -1.26
N ARG A 57 0.88 6.26 -2.12
CA ARG A 57 1.67 6.62 -3.31
C ARG A 57 3.02 7.26 -3.01
N GLN A 58 3.23 7.76 -1.78
CA GLN A 58 4.49 8.33 -1.36
C GLN A 58 5.51 7.25 -0.94
N VAL A 59 5.04 6.03 -0.68
CA VAL A 59 5.91 4.90 -0.34
C VAL A 59 6.40 4.27 -1.63
N HIS A 60 7.71 4.31 -1.83
CA HIS A 60 8.35 3.73 -3.00
C HIS A 60 8.52 2.21 -2.81
N LEU A 61 8.05 1.45 -3.79
CA LEU A 61 8.24 -0.01 -3.87
C LEU A 61 8.96 -0.33 -5.19
N GLY A 62 9.93 -1.22 -5.12
CA GLY A 62 10.83 -1.58 -6.23
C GLY A 62 12.28 -1.22 -5.92
N LYS A 63 13.06 -0.95 -6.96
CA LYS A 63 14.49 -0.64 -6.82
C LYS A 63 14.73 0.53 -5.87
N TYR A 64 15.53 0.33 -4.83
CA TYR A 64 15.79 1.24 -3.71
C TYR A 64 14.52 1.65 -2.93
N GLY A 65 13.50 0.79 -2.92
CA GLY A 65 12.24 0.99 -2.21
C GLY A 65 12.17 0.25 -0.88
N LEU A 66 11.03 0.39 -0.18
CA LEU A 66 10.80 -0.21 1.14
C LEU A 66 11.04 -1.72 1.15
N ASN A 67 10.64 -2.41 0.09
CA ASN A 67 10.77 -3.87 -0.04
C ASN A 67 12.20 -4.34 -0.35
N GLU A 68 13.17 -3.44 -0.51
CA GLU A 68 14.60 -3.76 -0.61
C GLU A 68 15.36 -3.40 0.66
N TRP A 69 14.66 -2.96 1.71
CA TRP A 69 15.27 -2.70 3.00
C TRP A 69 15.90 -3.97 3.58
N PHE A 70 17.17 -3.87 3.96
CA PHE A 70 17.89 -4.92 4.67
C PHE A 70 17.32 -5.07 6.08
N THR A 71 16.38 -5.98 6.24
CA THR A 71 15.61 -6.15 7.47
C THR A 71 16.47 -6.84 8.53
N PRO A 72 16.72 -6.21 9.69
CA PRO A 72 17.52 -6.83 10.74
C PRO A 72 16.73 -7.96 11.40
N VAL A 73 17.40 -9.08 11.71
CA VAL A 73 16.82 -10.16 12.52
C VAL A 73 16.73 -9.67 13.97
N VAL A 74 15.51 -9.53 14.50
CA VAL A 74 15.28 -9.00 15.86
C VAL A 74 14.93 -10.10 16.86
N TYR A 75 14.28 -11.19 16.42
CA TYR A 75 13.88 -12.29 17.30
C TYR A 75 14.75 -13.55 17.09
N ASP A 76 15.06 -14.26 18.18
CA ASP A 76 15.99 -15.42 18.17
C ASP A 76 15.59 -16.58 17.25
N HIS A 77 14.30 -16.67 16.90
CA HIS A 77 13.76 -17.76 16.07
C HIS A 77 13.66 -17.40 14.59
N GLU A 78 14.08 -16.19 14.21
CA GLU A 78 14.03 -15.69 12.84
C GLU A 78 15.37 -15.86 12.11
N THR A 79 15.31 -15.88 10.78
CA THR A 79 16.49 -15.86 9.91
C THR A 79 16.40 -14.69 8.96
N GLU A 80 17.55 -14.26 8.42
CA GLU A 80 17.62 -13.17 7.44
C GLU A 80 16.75 -13.46 6.21
N GLU A 81 16.77 -14.70 5.73
CA GLU A 81 15.95 -15.17 4.61
C GLU A 81 14.45 -15.05 4.94
N TYR A 82 14.04 -15.47 6.13
CA TYR A 82 12.65 -15.41 6.57
C TYR A 82 12.15 -13.97 6.65
N VAL A 83 12.86 -13.08 7.36
CA VAL A 83 12.41 -11.69 7.54
C VAL A 83 12.35 -10.94 6.20
N SER A 84 13.29 -11.21 5.30
CA SER A 84 13.28 -10.64 3.94
C SER A 84 12.08 -11.13 3.12
N ALA A 85 11.78 -12.43 3.18
CA ALA A 85 10.62 -13.00 2.48
C ALA A 85 9.29 -12.46 3.05
N VAL A 86 9.19 -12.32 4.38
CA VAL A 86 8.01 -11.75 5.03
C VAL A 86 7.82 -10.28 4.66
N LEU A 87 8.88 -9.47 4.66
CA LEU A 87 8.80 -8.08 4.22
C LEU A 87 8.28 -7.98 2.78
N ALA A 88 8.85 -8.77 1.86
CA ALA A 88 8.44 -8.78 0.46
C ALA A 88 6.95 -9.14 0.31
N ALA A 89 6.51 -10.22 0.99
CA ALA A 89 5.12 -10.66 0.95
C ALA A 89 4.15 -9.61 1.53
N LEU A 90 4.53 -8.93 2.63
CA LEU A 90 3.74 -7.85 3.23
C LEU A 90 3.63 -6.64 2.28
N CYS A 91 4.75 -6.23 1.67
CA CYS A 91 4.78 -5.14 0.70
C CYS A 91 3.90 -5.44 -0.53
N GLU A 92 4.01 -6.64 -1.10
CA GLU A 92 3.19 -7.07 -2.24
C GLU A 92 1.71 -7.11 -1.89
N ARG A 93 1.36 -7.72 -0.76
CA ARG A 93 -0.02 -7.81 -0.29
C ARG A 93 -0.61 -6.42 -0.08
N TRP A 94 0.11 -5.54 0.62
CA TRP A 94 -0.30 -4.18 0.89
C TRP A 94 -0.49 -3.38 -0.42
N SER A 95 0.48 -3.44 -1.33
CA SER A 95 0.39 -2.78 -2.64
C SER A 95 -0.80 -3.26 -3.47
N SER A 96 -1.07 -4.57 -3.45
CA SER A 96 -2.20 -5.17 -4.18
C SER A 96 -3.54 -4.62 -3.65
N VAL A 97 -3.75 -4.65 -2.32
CA VAL A 97 -5.01 -4.17 -1.73
C VAL A 97 -5.21 -2.66 -1.83
N MET A 98 -4.13 -1.88 -1.80
CA MET A 98 -4.20 -0.44 -2.01
C MET A 98 -4.53 -0.08 -3.48
N ARG A 99 -4.05 -0.86 -4.45
CA ARG A 99 -4.36 -0.65 -5.88
C ARG A 99 -5.79 -1.03 -6.26
N TYR A 100 -6.43 -2.00 -5.57
CA TYR A 100 -7.84 -2.31 -5.81
C TYR A 100 -8.79 -1.13 -5.55
N ALA A 101 -8.37 -0.13 -4.76
CA ALA A 101 -9.08 1.13 -4.58
C ALA A 101 -9.38 1.85 -5.92
N LEU A 102 -8.57 1.62 -6.96
CA LEU A 102 -8.64 2.31 -8.24
C LEU A 102 -9.42 1.56 -9.33
N ILE A 103 -9.46 0.23 -9.28
CA ILE A 103 -9.79 -0.60 -10.47
C ILE A 103 -11.28 -0.53 -10.89
N ARG A 104 -12.16 0.10 -10.11
CA ARG A 104 -13.58 0.29 -10.47
C ARG A 104 -13.92 1.59 -11.22
N GLN A 105 -12.93 2.31 -11.77
CA GLN A 105 -13.19 3.41 -12.71
C GLN A 105 -12.59 3.13 -14.09
N LYS A 106 -13.27 2.31 -14.91
CA LYS A 106 -13.35 2.60 -16.34
C LYS A 106 -14.72 3.24 -16.57
N PRO A 107 -14.82 4.57 -16.80
CA PRO A 107 -16.01 5.12 -17.42
C PRO A 107 -16.11 4.55 -18.84
N ALA A 108 -17.27 4.03 -19.19
CA ALA A 108 -17.70 3.89 -20.58
C ALA A 108 -17.70 5.26 -21.26
N ASN A 109 -17.86 5.25 -22.59
CA ASN A 109 -18.19 6.37 -23.49
C ASN A 109 -16.98 7.08 -24.17
N LYS A 110 -17.01 7.47 -25.47
CA LYS A 110 -18.14 7.82 -26.35
C LYS A 110 -17.88 7.46 -27.83
N SER A 111 -18.97 7.10 -28.48
CA SER A 111 -19.23 7.07 -29.92
C SER A 111 -18.59 8.23 -30.70
N LYS A 112 -17.84 7.88 -31.76
CA LYS A 112 -17.43 8.83 -32.80
C LYS A 112 -18.64 9.24 -33.61
N LYS A 113 -19.09 10.48 -33.47
CA LYS A 113 -19.92 11.18 -34.47
C LYS A 113 -18.95 11.95 -35.37
N GLN A 114 -18.66 11.42 -36.55
CA GLN A 114 -18.07 12.18 -37.65
C GLN A 114 -19.18 12.48 -38.64
N ASN A 115 -19.80 13.66 -38.50
CA ASN A 115 -20.38 14.38 -39.63
C ASN A 115 -19.49 15.60 -39.83
N LYS A 116 -18.76 15.62 -40.95
CA LYS A 116 -18.25 16.85 -41.57
C LYS A 116 -18.85 16.88 -42.97
N GLU A 117 -19.87 17.70 -43.11
CA GLU A 117 -20.26 18.35 -44.36
C GLU A 117 -19.75 19.80 -44.30
N SER A 118 -19.53 20.37 -45.50
CA SER A 118 -18.88 21.64 -45.85
C SER A 118 -17.41 21.50 -46.22
#